data_AF-A0A4Q3T2W9-F1
#
_entry.id   AF-A0A4Q3T2W9-F1
#
_cell.length_a   1.000
_cell.length_b   1.000
_cell.length_c   1.000
_cell.angle_alpha   90.00
_cell.angle_beta   90.00
_cell.angle_gamma   90.00
#
_symmetry.space_group_name_H-M   'P 1'
#
loop_
_entity.id
_entity.type
_entity.pdbx_description
1 polymer ?
#
loop_
_entity_poly.entity_id
_entity_poly.type
_entity_poly.pdbx_seq_one_letter_code
_entity_poly.pdbx_strand_id
1 'polypeptide(L)'
;MIDKRIVYFILAAFITGTILLVFIQFNSAKNINALISGNEKLLNEFNVSNELKELESDVLSIESRIRGAVSINDSTMIIGLAQKTAEIRDDISKLQKVTDDDSSIRYIDQLEILVNLKLEFSQQIIDSFRMSGKTAAERVIRTKKGVVLTEGITDLVNKADRSRKKLLREVTMTIDDSGKKALRFSLILIIFVLISAAVLFWYIINIQ
;
A
#
# COMPACT_ATOMS: atom_id res chain seq x y z
N MET A 1 7.31 34.03 -57.12
CA MET A 1 8.28 34.13 -56.00
C MET A 1 7.48 34.00 -54.71
N ILE A 2 7.74 32.99 -53.88
CA ILE A 2 7.06 32.88 -52.58
C ILE A 2 7.44 34.11 -51.76
N ASP A 3 6.44 34.87 -51.31
CA ASP A 3 6.67 36.06 -50.52
C ASP A 3 7.42 35.67 -49.23
N LYS A 4 8.53 36.34 -48.93
CA LYS A 4 9.38 36.03 -47.77
C LYS A 4 8.57 36.03 -46.47
N ARG A 5 7.49 36.82 -46.42
CA ARG A 5 6.53 36.87 -45.31
C ARG A 5 5.85 35.53 -45.04
N ILE A 6 5.50 34.77 -46.08
CA ILE A 6 4.87 33.44 -45.97
C ILE A 6 5.87 32.45 -45.37
N VAL A 7 7.13 32.48 -45.80
CA VAL A 7 8.19 31.61 -45.27
C VAL A 7 8.43 31.87 -43.78
N TYR A 8 8.51 33.14 -43.35
CA TYR A 8 8.65 33.47 -41.93
C TYR A 8 7.43 33.02 -41.10
N PHE A 9 6.22 33.12 -41.66
CA PHE A 9 5.01 32.68 -40.97
C PHE A 9 4.98 31.16 -40.76
N ILE A 10 5.32 30.37 -41.79
CA ILE A 10 5.42 28.91 -41.70
C ILE A 10 6.48 28.51 -40.66
N LEU A 11 7.63 29.18 -40.67
CA LEU A 11 8.73 28.89 -39.76
C LEU A 11 8.36 29.24 -38.29
N ALA A 12 7.66 30.35 -38.08
CA ALA A 12 7.13 30.73 -36.77
C ALA A 12 6.07 29.74 -36.27
N ALA A 13 5.15 29.30 -37.14
CA ALA A 13 4.14 28.30 -36.80
C ALA A 13 4.78 26.95 -36.44
N PHE A 14 5.80 26.52 -37.18
CA PHE A 14 6.54 25.30 -36.91
C PHE A 14 7.24 25.35 -35.54
N ILE A 15 8.01 26.41 -35.26
CA ILE A 15 8.69 26.59 -33.97
C ILE A 15 7.69 26.61 -32.82
N THR A 16 6.58 27.33 -32.98
CA THR A 16 5.53 27.42 -31.96
C THR A 16 4.91 26.05 -31.70
N GLY A 17 4.61 25.29 -32.75
CA GLY A 17 4.11 23.92 -32.64
C GLY A 17 5.10 22.99 -31.94
N THR A 18 6.39 23.08 -32.26
CA THR A 18 7.43 22.27 -31.58
C THR A 18 7.53 22.60 -30.09
N ILE A 19 7.54 23.89 -29.72
CA ILE A 19 7.58 24.30 -28.31
C ILE A 19 6.33 23.80 -27.56
N LEU A 20 5.15 23.91 -28.19
CA LEU A 20 3.90 23.39 -27.63
C LEU A 20 3.98 21.88 -27.40
N LEU A 21 4.47 21.11 -28.38
CA LEU A 21 4.65 19.67 -28.27
C LEU A 21 5.61 19.29 -27.13
N VAL A 22 6.74 19.98 -27.00
CA VAL A 22 7.69 19.75 -25.90
C VAL A 22 7.04 20.06 -24.55
N PHE A 23 6.27 21.14 -24.45
CA PHE A 23 5.55 21.51 -23.22
C PHE A 23 4.50 20.46 -22.84
N ILE A 24 3.75 19.92 -23.81
CA ILE A 24 2.82 18.79 -23.59
C ILE A 24 3.59 17.59 -23.07
N GLN A 25 4.66 17.20 -23.78
CA GLN A 25 5.39 15.99 -23.46
C GLN A 25 5.95 16.05 -22.02
N PHE A 26 6.48 17.21 -21.63
CA PHE A 26 6.99 17.43 -20.29
C PHE A 26 5.90 17.35 -19.21
N ASN A 27 4.76 18.02 -19.40
CA ASN A 27 3.66 18.00 -18.44
C ASN A 27 2.99 16.62 -18.36
N SER A 28 2.77 15.97 -19.50
CA SER A 28 2.23 14.61 -19.58
C SER A 28 3.15 13.62 -18.90
N ALA A 29 4.46 13.67 -19.14
CA ALA A 29 5.42 12.80 -18.47
C ALA A 29 5.39 12.98 -16.94
N LYS A 30 5.35 14.22 -16.46
CA LYS A 30 5.23 14.51 -15.02
C LYS A 30 3.95 13.93 -14.42
N ASN A 31 2.80 14.13 -15.07
CA ASN A 31 1.52 13.64 -14.57
C ASN A 31 1.43 12.11 -14.62
N ILE A 32 1.91 11.49 -15.69
CA ILE A 32 1.97 10.03 -15.82
C ILE A 32 2.87 9.43 -14.73
N ASN A 33 4.05 10.01 -14.49
CA ASN A 33 4.93 9.55 -13.42
C ASN A 33 4.30 9.69 -12.03
N ALA A 34 3.57 10.79 -11.77
CA ALA A 34 2.81 10.96 -10.52
C ALA A 34 1.70 9.93 -10.38
N LEU A 35 1.02 9.57 -11.48
CA LEU A 35 -0.03 8.54 -11.50
C LEU A 35 0.55 7.14 -11.25
N ILE A 36 1.68 6.81 -11.91
CA ILE A 36 2.37 5.52 -11.75
C ILE A 36 2.87 5.38 -10.30
N SER A 37 3.67 6.34 -9.83
CA SER A 37 4.24 6.30 -8.47
C SER A 37 3.15 6.33 -7.40
N GLY A 38 2.08 7.08 -7.62
CA GLY A 38 0.91 7.07 -6.74
C GLY A 38 0.25 5.70 -6.68
N ASN A 39 -0.01 5.06 -7.83
CA ASN A 39 -0.61 3.72 -7.87
C ASN A 39 0.29 2.63 -7.26
N GLU A 40 1.59 2.68 -7.51
CA GLU A 40 2.57 1.79 -6.87
C GLU A 40 2.54 1.95 -5.35
N LYS A 41 2.50 3.20 -4.86
CA LYS A 41 2.37 3.47 -3.44
C LYS A 41 1.03 2.96 -2.89
N LEU A 42 -0.09 3.19 -3.58
CA LEU A 42 -1.40 2.65 -3.17
C LEU A 42 -1.38 1.12 -3.02
N LEU A 43 -0.80 0.41 -3.99
CA LEU A 43 -0.66 -1.04 -3.95
C LEU A 43 0.21 -1.48 -2.76
N ASN A 44 1.32 -0.79 -2.51
CA ASN A 44 2.17 -1.09 -1.37
C ASN A 44 1.42 -0.93 -0.03
N GLU A 45 0.74 0.20 0.19
CA GLU A 45 -0.02 0.42 1.43
C GLU A 45 -1.15 -0.60 1.62
N PHE A 46 -1.79 -1.03 0.53
CA PHE A 46 -2.82 -2.07 0.56
C PHE A 46 -2.25 -3.45 0.92
N ASN A 47 -1.10 -3.82 0.33
CA ASN A 47 -0.42 -5.07 0.63
C ASN A 47 0.00 -5.14 2.10
N VAL A 48 0.58 -4.06 2.64
CA VAL A 48 0.97 -3.98 4.06
C VAL A 48 -0.25 -4.11 4.98
N SER A 49 -1.36 -3.45 4.65
CA SER A 49 -2.62 -3.57 5.41
C SER A 49 -3.13 -5.01 5.43
N ASN A 50 -3.07 -5.71 4.29
CA ASN A 50 -3.45 -7.11 4.20
C ASN A 50 -2.51 -8.02 5.00
N GLU A 51 -1.18 -7.85 4.86
CA GLU A 51 -0.18 -8.63 5.60
C GLU A 51 -0.35 -8.47 7.12
N LEU A 52 -0.65 -7.26 7.61
CA LEU A 52 -0.98 -7.02 9.02
C LEU A 52 -2.22 -7.81 9.49
N LYS A 53 -3.23 -7.93 8.63
CA LYS A 53 -4.46 -8.68 8.94
C LYS A 53 -4.28 -10.19 8.83
N GLU A 54 -3.49 -10.65 7.88
CA GLU A 54 -3.11 -12.05 7.76
C GLU A 54 -2.30 -12.50 8.98
N LEU A 55 -1.32 -11.70 9.40
CA LEU A 55 -0.54 -11.94 10.63
C LEU A 55 -1.43 -12.07 11.87
N GLU A 56 -2.37 -11.13 12.05
CA GLU A 56 -3.36 -11.18 13.14
C GLU A 56 -4.17 -12.48 13.11
N SER A 57 -4.68 -12.84 11.92
CA SER A 57 -5.47 -14.05 11.70
C SER A 57 -4.68 -15.32 12.02
N ASP A 58 -3.42 -15.38 11.60
CA ASP A 58 -2.56 -16.53 11.82
C ASP A 58 -2.22 -16.74 13.30
N VAL A 59 -1.94 -15.65 14.02
CA VAL A 59 -1.73 -15.70 15.48
C VAL A 59 -2.98 -16.20 16.19
N LEU A 60 -4.17 -15.70 15.81
CA LEU A 60 -5.45 -16.15 16.36
C LEU A 60 -5.74 -17.63 16.04
N SER A 61 -5.39 -18.06 14.83
CA SER A 61 -5.53 -19.45 14.39
C SER A 61 -4.68 -20.40 15.23
N ILE A 62 -3.41 -20.06 15.49
CA ILE A 62 -2.54 -20.84 16.39
C ILE A 62 -3.15 -20.92 17.79
N GLU A 63 -3.57 -19.78 18.37
CA GLU A 63 -4.18 -19.78 19.70
C GLU A 63 -5.42 -20.68 19.75
N SER A 64 -6.32 -20.55 18.77
CA SER A 64 -7.55 -21.32 18.68
C SER A 64 -7.26 -22.83 18.59
N ARG A 65 -6.32 -23.23 17.71
CA ARG A 65 -5.91 -24.63 17.56
C ARG A 65 -5.32 -25.20 18.84
N ILE A 66 -4.45 -24.46 19.53
CA ILE A 66 -3.86 -24.89 20.81
C ILE A 66 -4.95 -25.07 21.87
N ARG A 67 -5.84 -24.09 22.03
CA ARG A 67 -6.95 -24.18 22.99
C ARG A 67 -7.88 -25.34 22.66
N GLY A 68 -8.19 -25.56 21.38
CA GLY A 68 -8.98 -26.69 20.89
C GLY A 68 -8.34 -28.03 21.25
N ALA A 69 -7.06 -28.20 20.90
CA ALA A 69 -6.26 -29.39 21.20
C ALA A 69 -6.28 -29.75 22.70
N VAL A 70 -6.03 -28.76 23.56
CA VAL A 70 -6.06 -28.95 25.02
C VAL A 70 -7.47 -29.29 25.50
N SER A 71 -8.49 -28.61 24.99
CA SER A 71 -9.89 -28.80 25.39
C SER A 71 -10.37 -30.23 25.11
N ILE A 72 -10.09 -30.76 23.91
CA ILE A 72 -10.52 -32.12 23.53
C ILE A 72 -9.48 -33.20 23.83
N ASN A 73 -8.34 -32.83 24.44
CA ASN A 73 -7.22 -33.72 24.75
C ASN A 73 -6.63 -34.43 23.52
N ASP A 74 -6.57 -33.74 22.38
CA ASP A 74 -6.04 -34.27 21.12
C ASP A 74 -4.74 -33.55 20.72
N SER A 75 -3.62 -34.26 20.90
CA SER A 75 -2.29 -33.75 20.53
C SER A 75 -1.99 -33.79 19.03
N THR A 76 -2.85 -34.40 18.20
CA THR A 76 -2.65 -34.39 16.74
C THR A 76 -2.94 -33.01 16.15
N MET A 77 -3.83 -32.23 16.78
CA MET A 77 -4.18 -30.87 16.35
C MET A 77 -3.03 -29.86 16.43
N ILE A 78 -2.00 -30.14 17.26
CA ILE A 78 -0.80 -29.30 17.39
C ILE A 78 0.32 -29.67 16.42
N ILE A 79 0.14 -30.69 15.58
CA ILE A 79 1.07 -31.04 14.50
C ILE A 79 1.13 -29.89 13.48
N GLY A 80 2.32 -29.56 13.02
CA GLY A 80 2.56 -28.48 12.06
C GLY A 80 2.54 -27.06 12.65
N LEU A 81 2.19 -26.88 13.93
CA LEU A 81 2.20 -25.54 14.55
C LEU A 81 3.60 -24.93 14.63
N ALA A 82 4.65 -25.73 14.74
CA ALA A 82 6.03 -25.24 14.73
C ALA A 82 6.38 -24.54 13.40
N GLN A 83 5.94 -25.11 12.28
CA GLN A 83 6.11 -24.50 10.96
C GLN A 83 5.31 -23.20 10.86
N LYS A 84 4.02 -23.23 11.23
CA LYS A 84 3.18 -22.02 11.20
C LYS A 84 3.72 -20.90 12.10
N THR A 85 4.32 -21.25 13.23
CA THR A 85 5.00 -20.30 14.12
C THR A 85 6.23 -19.68 13.45
N ALA A 86 6.99 -20.45 12.67
CA ALA A 86 8.12 -19.93 11.92
C ALA A 86 7.67 -19.02 10.78
N GLU A 87 6.58 -19.36 10.08
CA GLU A 87 5.96 -18.51 9.05
C GLU A 87 5.54 -17.15 9.63
N ILE A 88 4.82 -17.14 10.77
CA ILE A 88 4.43 -15.89 11.46
C ILE A 88 5.64 -15.02 11.81
N ARG A 89 6.77 -15.63 12.23
CA ARG A 89 8.01 -14.89 12.53
C ARG A 89 8.63 -14.29 11.28
N ASP A 90 8.61 -15.02 10.17
CA ASP A 90 9.09 -14.51 8.88
C ASP A 90 8.20 -13.37 8.38
N ASP A 91 6.88 -13.48 8.52
CA ASP A 91 5.93 -12.47 8.07
C ASP A 91 6.04 -11.16 8.84
N ILE A 92 6.17 -11.19 10.18
CA ILE A 92 6.43 -9.97 10.95
C ILE A 92 7.82 -9.36 10.64
N SER A 93 8.82 -10.21 10.34
CA SER A 93 10.15 -9.74 9.92
C SER A 93 10.12 -9.07 8.53
N LYS A 94 9.24 -9.52 7.63
CA LYS A 94 9.02 -8.85 6.33
C LYS A 94 8.35 -7.50 6.53
N LEU A 95 7.33 -7.42 7.38
CA LEU A 95 6.63 -6.18 7.70
C LEU A 95 7.58 -5.11 8.27
N GLN A 96 8.61 -5.50 9.03
CA GLN A 96 9.64 -4.56 9.50
C GLN A 96 10.54 -4.00 8.40
N LYS A 97 10.71 -4.72 7.30
CA LYS A 97 11.51 -4.25 6.15
C LYS A 97 10.73 -3.28 5.28
N VAL A 98 9.43 -3.11 5.51
CA VAL A 98 8.62 -2.07 4.88
C VAL A 98 8.97 -0.74 5.53
N THR A 99 10.09 -0.18 5.10
CA THR A 99 10.59 1.12 5.54
C THR A 99 9.84 2.23 4.83
N ASP A 100 8.85 2.82 5.49
CA ASP A 100 8.33 4.16 5.20
C ASP A 100 8.54 5.02 6.44
N ASP A 101 9.02 6.27 6.29
CA ASP A 101 9.33 7.22 7.38
C ASP A 101 8.08 7.78 8.10
N ASP A 102 7.14 6.91 8.43
CA ASP A 102 5.85 7.25 9.05
C ASP A 102 5.73 6.69 10.48
N SER A 103 4.63 7.04 11.14
CA SER A 103 4.35 6.59 12.51
C SER A 103 4.01 5.11 12.62
N SER A 104 3.83 4.39 11.49
CA SER A 104 3.50 2.97 11.49
C SER A 104 4.69 2.07 11.85
N ILE A 105 5.93 2.49 11.58
CA ILE A 105 7.14 1.74 11.98
C ILE A 105 7.10 1.42 13.47
N ARG A 106 6.79 2.41 14.31
CA ARG A 106 6.73 2.23 15.76
C ARG A 106 5.68 1.21 16.19
N TYR A 107 4.56 1.12 15.47
CA TYR A 107 3.53 0.13 15.76
C TYR A 107 3.96 -1.27 15.32
N ILE A 108 4.67 -1.38 14.18
CA ILE A 108 5.20 -2.65 13.67
C ILE A 108 6.30 -3.19 14.59
N ASP A 109 7.19 -2.34 15.11
CA ASP A 109 8.22 -2.74 16.08
C ASP A 109 7.60 -3.28 17.39
N GLN A 110 6.59 -2.58 17.91
CA GLN A 110 5.87 -3.05 19.10
C GLN A 110 5.08 -4.33 18.81
N LEU A 111 4.56 -4.47 17.59
CA LEU A 111 3.82 -5.64 17.16
C LEU A 111 4.73 -6.87 17.12
N GLU A 112 5.96 -6.73 16.63
CA GLU A 112 6.97 -7.80 16.65
C GLU A 112 7.21 -8.33 18.07
N ILE A 113 7.39 -7.43 19.04
CA ILE A 113 7.60 -7.79 20.44
C ILE A 113 6.40 -8.58 20.96
N LEU A 114 5.17 -8.10 20.75
CA LEU A 114 3.96 -8.77 21.26
C LEU A 114 3.71 -10.12 20.56
N VAL A 115 3.95 -10.20 19.26
CA VAL A 115 3.84 -11.45 18.48
C VAL A 115 4.84 -12.48 19.01
N ASN A 116 6.10 -12.10 19.21
CA ASN A 116 7.11 -13.02 19.76
C ASN A 116 6.74 -13.50 21.16
N LEU A 117 6.31 -12.60 22.06
CA LEU A 117 5.82 -12.97 23.40
C LEU A 117 4.61 -13.91 23.33
N LYS A 118 3.73 -13.71 22.35
CA LYS A 118 2.55 -14.56 22.11
C LYS A 118 2.94 -15.94 21.62
N LEU A 119 3.88 -16.04 20.70
CA LEU A 119 4.38 -17.32 20.19
C LEU A 119 5.12 -18.11 21.28
N GLU A 120 5.91 -17.44 22.12
CA GLU A 120 6.55 -18.05 23.29
C GLU A 120 5.52 -18.56 24.30
N PHE A 121 4.47 -17.79 24.59
CA PHE A 121 3.40 -18.23 25.47
C PHE A 121 2.62 -19.42 24.88
N SER A 122 2.37 -19.41 23.58
CA SER A 122 1.78 -20.56 22.86
C SER A 122 2.65 -21.81 23.00
N GLN A 123 3.98 -21.67 22.88
CA GLN A 123 4.91 -22.77 23.07
C GLN A 123 4.86 -23.31 24.52
N GLN A 124 4.79 -22.44 25.53
CA GLN A 124 4.66 -22.85 26.94
C GLN A 124 3.39 -23.69 27.20
N ILE A 125 2.28 -23.36 26.53
CA ILE A 125 1.05 -24.16 26.62
C ILE A 125 1.25 -25.53 25.98
N ILE A 126 1.85 -25.58 24.77
CA ILE A 126 2.14 -26.82 24.05
C ILE A 126 3.04 -27.74 24.89
N ASP A 127 4.10 -27.19 25.48
CA ASP A 127 5.05 -27.93 26.29
C ASP A 127 4.38 -28.46 27.56
N SER A 128 3.58 -27.62 28.24
CA SER A 128 2.79 -28.06 29.40
C SER A 128 1.81 -29.17 29.05
N PHE A 129 1.20 -29.11 27.85
CA PHE A 129 0.27 -30.13 27.37
C PHE A 129 0.99 -31.46 27.11
N ARG A 130 2.15 -31.41 26.45
CA ARG A 130 2.95 -32.61 26.13
C ARG A 130 3.58 -33.26 27.34
N MET A 131 4.15 -32.45 28.25
CA MET A 131 4.94 -32.96 29.38
C MET A 131 4.09 -33.27 30.62
N SER A 132 3.00 -32.54 30.83
CA SER A 132 2.22 -32.59 32.08
C SER A 132 0.72 -32.78 31.87
N GLY A 133 0.31 -32.98 30.61
CA GLY A 133 -1.06 -33.29 30.24
C GLY A 133 -2.02 -32.10 30.25
N LYS A 134 -3.28 -32.37 29.89
CA LYS A 134 -4.36 -31.38 29.74
C LYS A 134 -4.49 -30.44 30.93
N THR A 135 -4.60 -30.96 32.15
CA THR A 135 -4.86 -30.13 33.34
C THR A 135 -3.75 -29.10 33.59
N ALA A 136 -2.49 -29.45 33.29
CA ALA A 136 -1.37 -28.52 33.40
C ALA A 136 -1.45 -27.41 32.35
N ALA A 137 -1.70 -27.77 31.09
CA ALA A 137 -1.88 -26.80 30.00
C ALA A 137 -3.07 -25.85 30.27
N GLU A 138 -4.18 -26.35 30.78
CA GLU A 138 -5.32 -25.52 31.17
C GLU A 138 -4.97 -24.53 32.28
N ARG A 139 -4.12 -24.90 33.25
CA ARG A 139 -3.65 -23.94 34.28
C ARG A 139 -2.89 -22.79 33.64
N VAL A 140 -2.04 -23.07 32.65
CA VAL A 140 -1.33 -22.03 31.89
C VAL A 140 -2.30 -21.14 31.11
N ILE A 141 -3.27 -21.74 30.40
CA ILE A 141 -4.30 -20.98 29.66
C ILE A 141 -5.13 -20.07 30.60
N ARG A 142 -5.47 -20.56 31.80
CA ARG A 142 -6.25 -19.81 32.80
C ARG A 142 -5.55 -18.56 33.35
N THR A 143 -4.24 -18.40 33.14
CA THR A 143 -3.51 -17.15 33.51
C THR A 143 -3.98 -15.92 32.73
N LYS A 144 -4.75 -16.10 31.65
CA LYS A 144 -5.22 -15.04 30.74
C LYS A 144 -4.13 -14.23 30.03
N LYS A 145 -2.84 -14.53 30.24
CA LYS A 145 -1.72 -13.87 29.54
C LYS A 145 -1.89 -13.89 28.02
N GLY A 146 -2.34 -15.02 27.47
CA GLY A 146 -2.61 -15.15 26.04
C GLY A 146 -3.67 -14.17 25.52
N VAL A 147 -4.73 -13.91 26.28
CA VAL A 147 -5.79 -12.97 25.89
C VAL A 147 -5.26 -11.54 25.85
N VAL A 148 -4.53 -11.13 26.89
CA VAL A 148 -3.92 -9.79 26.97
C VAL A 148 -2.96 -9.54 25.81
N LEU A 149 -2.14 -10.55 25.45
CA LEU A 149 -1.24 -10.45 24.30
C LEU A 149 -2.02 -10.32 22.99
N THR A 150 -3.10 -11.09 22.81
CA THR A 150 -3.95 -11.00 21.61
C THR A 150 -4.61 -9.63 21.49
N GLU A 151 -5.17 -9.09 22.57
CA GLU A 151 -5.78 -7.75 22.57
C GLU A 151 -4.75 -6.67 22.21
N GLY A 152 -3.52 -6.78 22.74
CA GLY A 152 -2.42 -5.87 22.38
C GLY A 152 -2.01 -5.97 20.90
N ILE A 153 -1.92 -7.19 20.36
CA ILE A 153 -1.66 -7.44 18.94
C ILE A 153 -2.76 -6.82 18.07
N THR A 154 -4.02 -7.09 18.38
CA THR A 154 -5.18 -6.53 17.66
C THR A 154 -5.19 -5.00 17.71
N ASP A 155 -4.88 -4.37 18.86
CA ASP A 155 -4.81 -2.92 18.97
C ASP A 155 -3.68 -2.33 18.10
N LEU A 156 -2.48 -2.91 18.13
CA LEU A 156 -1.36 -2.46 17.32
C LEU A 156 -1.60 -2.65 15.83
N VAL A 157 -2.16 -3.79 15.40
CA VAL A 157 -2.59 -4.03 14.02
C VAL A 157 -3.58 -2.96 13.58
N ASN A 158 -4.59 -2.64 14.41
CA ASN A 158 -5.58 -1.63 14.09
C ASN A 158 -5.02 -0.20 14.08
N LYS A 159 -3.95 0.09 14.85
CA LYS A 159 -3.24 1.37 14.81
C LYS A 159 -2.38 1.50 13.55
N ALA A 160 -1.63 0.45 13.22
CA ALA A 160 -0.83 0.38 12.01
C ALA A 160 -1.71 0.50 10.75
N ASP A 161 -2.78 -0.30 10.67
CA ASP A 161 -3.76 -0.26 9.58
C ASP A 161 -4.40 1.12 9.42
N ARG A 162 -4.74 1.80 10.53
CA ARG A 162 -5.26 3.17 10.49
C ARG A 162 -4.25 4.18 9.95
N SER A 163 -2.96 4.05 10.29
CA SER A 163 -1.90 4.87 9.71
C SER A 163 -1.82 4.67 8.19
N ARG A 164 -1.75 3.40 7.76
CA ARG A 164 -1.68 3.02 6.35
C ARG A 164 -2.90 3.47 5.55
N LYS A 165 -4.11 3.37 6.11
CA LYS A 165 -5.35 3.92 5.52
C LYS A 165 -5.40 5.44 5.44
N LYS A 166 -4.65 6.16 6.28
CA LYS A 166 -4.49 7.61 6.17
C LYS A 166 -3.58 7.93 4.97
N LEU A 167 -2.46 7.21 4.83
CA LEU A 167 -1.56 7.34 3.68
C LEU A 167 -2.28 7.00 2.36
N LEU A 168 -3.04 5.90 2.32
CA LEU A 168 -3.88 5.53 1.17
C LEU A 168 -4.80 6.69 0.73
N ARG A 169 -5.45 7.37 1.68
CA ARG A 169 -6.31 8.51 1.38
C ARG A 169 -5.52 9.69 0.81
N GLU A 170 -4.37 10.00 1.39
CA GLU A 170 -3.49 11.07 0.92
C GLU A 170 -2.96 10.83 -0.50
N VAL A 171 -2.53 9.60 -0.78
CA VAL A 171 -2.06 9.19 -2.10
C VAL A 171 -3.22 9.23 -3.11
N THR A 172 -4.39 8.72 -2.74
CA THR A 172 -5.60 8.79 -3.60
C THR A 172 -5.97 10.22 -3.96
N MET A 173 -5.93 11.15 -2.98
CA MET A 173 -6.20 12.58 -3.24
C MET A 173 -5.16 13.19 -4.20
N THR A 174 -3.89 12.81 -4.05
CA THR A 174 -2.81 13.30 -4.92
C THR A 174 -2.95 12.80 -6.35
N ILE A 175 -3.37 11.53 -6.53
CA ILE A 175 -3.64 10.94 -7.84
C ILE A 175 -4.84 11.62 -8.51
N ASP A 176 -5.93 11.82 -7.78
CA ASP A 176 -7.14 12.48 -8.31
C ASP A 176 -6.86 13.92 -8.75
N ASP A 177 -6.13 14.70 -7.95
CA ASP A 177 -5.74 16.07 -8.33
C ASP A 177 -4.82 16.09 -9.57
N SER A 178 -3.85 15.18 -9.63
CA SER A 178 -2.96 15.02 -10.79
C SER A 178 -3.74 14.65 -12.05
N GLY A 179 -4.69 13.72 -11.95
CA GLY A 179 -5.57 13.33 -13.06
C GLY A 179 -6.46 14.49 -13.54
N LYS A 180 -7.07 15.23 -12.62
CA LYS A 180 -7.89 16.42 -12.95
C LYS A 180 -7.07 17.53 -13.61
N LYS A 181 -5.83 17.75 -13.17
CA LYS A 181 -4.91 18.70 -13.81
C LYS A 181 -4.56 18.25 -15.22
N ALA A 182 -4.23 16.97 -15.42
CA ALA A 182 -3.93 16.43 -16.74
C ALA A 182 -5.08 16.62 -17.74
N LEU A 183 -6.33 16.35 -17.33
CA LEU A 183 -7.52 16.58 -18.15
C LEU A 183 -7.71 18.06 -18.51
N ARG A 184 -7.55 18.97 -17.53
CA ARG A 184 -7.68 20.42 -17.78
C ARG A 184 -6.63 20.93 -18.76
N PHE A 185 -5.37 20.52 -18.61
CA PHE A 185 -4.31 20.90 -19.55
C PHE A 185 -4.57 20.37 -20.96
N SER A 186 -5.04 19.13 -21.08
CA SER A 186 -5.42 18.54 -22.37
C SER A 186 -6.52 19.35 -23.06
N LEU A 187 -7.58 19.73 -22.33
CA LEU A 187 -8.67 20.55 -22.85
C LEU A 187 -8.23 21.96 -23.28
N ILE A 188 -7.46 22.65 -22.44
CA ILE A 188 -6.92 24.00 -22.76
C ILE A 188 -6.11 23.93 -24.05
N LEU A 189 -5.35 22.85 -24.24
CA LEU A 189 -4.51 22.68 -25.41
C LEU A 189 -5.31 22.39 -26.69
N ILE A 190 -6.32 21.52 -26.61
CA ILE A 190 -7.22 21.25 -27.74
C ILE A 190 -7.85 22.57 -28.21
N ILE A 191 -8.33 23.39 -27.28
CA ILE A 191 -8.88 24.72 -27.58
C ILE A 191 -7.83 25.60 -28.28
N PHE A 192 -6.60 25.65 -27.75
CA PHE A 192 -5.53 26.45 -28.33
C PHE A 192 -5.16 26.02 -29.76
N VAL A 193 -5.12 24.70 -30.02
CA VAL A 193 -4.86 24.14 -31.36
C VAL A 193 -5.99 24.48 -32.32
N LEU A 194 -7.25 24.35 -31.89
CA LEU A 194 -8.42 24.68 -32.72
C LEU A 194 -8.46 26.18 -33.09
N ILE A 195 -8.19 27.07 -32.12
CA ILE A 195 -8.10 28.51 -32.38
C ILE A 195 -6.97 28.82 -33.35
N SER A 196 -5.80 28.23 -33.15
CA SER A 196 -4.64 28.44 -34.03
C SER A 196 -4.93 27.98 -35.47
N ALA A 197 -5.59 26.83 -35.63
CA ALA A 197 -6.01 26.32 -36.94
C ALA A 197 -7.05 27.24 -37.60
N ALA A 198 -8.05 27.72 -36.85
CA ALA A 198 -9.07 28.64 -37.37
C ALA A 198 -8.45 29.96 -37.85
N VAL A 199 -7.51 30.54 -37.10
CA VAL A 199 -6.78 31.75 -37.47
C VAL A 199 -5.95 31.54 -38.74
N LEU A 200 -5.27 30.39 -38.85
CA LEU A 200 -4.52 30.01 -40.04
C LEU A 200 -5.42 29.91 -41.28
N PHE A 201 -6.54 29.20 -41.18
CA PHE A 201 -7.49 29.08 -42.30
C PHE A 201 -8.06 30.44 -42.72
N TRP A 202 -8.46 31.26 -41.75
CA TRP A 202 -8.97 32.60 -42.02
C TRP A 202 -7.94 33.47 -42.74
N TYR A 203 -6.67 33.41 -42.30
CA TYR A 203 -5.58 34.15 -42.94
C TYR A 203 -5.35 33.70 -44.39
N ILE A 204 -5.34 32.38 -44.66
CA ILE A 204 -5.14 31.86 -46.02
C ILE A 204 -6.26 32.31 -46.96
N ILE A 205 -7.52 32.24 -46.52
CA ILE A 205 -8.68 32.62 -47.35
C ILE A 205 -8.68 34.12 -47.66
N ASN A 206 -8.29 34.96 -46.71
CA ASN A 206 -8.37 36.41 -46.85
C ASN A 206 -7.15 37.05 -47.55
N ILE A 207 -6.12 36.25 -47.85
CA ILE A 207 -4.90 36.69 -48.55
C ILE A 207 -4.79 36.16 -49.99
N GLN A 208 -5.71 35.26 -50.38
CA GLN A 208 -6.02 34.95 -51.78
C GLN A 208 -6.98 35.99 -52.37
#